data_AF-E0YE23-F1
#
_entry.id   AF-E0YE23-F1
#
_cell.length_a   1.000
_cell.length_b   1.000
_cell.length_c   1.000
_cell.angle_alpha   90.00
_cell.angle_beta   90.00
_cell.angle_gamma   90.00
#
_symmetry.space_group_name_H-M   'P 1'
#
loop_
_entity.id
_entity.type
_entity.pdbx_description
1 polymer ?
#
loop_
_entity_poly.entity_id
_entity_poly.type
_entity_poly.pdbx_seq_one_letter_code
_entity_poly.pdbx_strand_id
1 'polypeptide(L)' 'MDGLKNQVLTEKSIRLLQNNQYTLDVDPELTKTEMKNWIELFFDVKVKGINSHRLPS' A
#
# COMPACT_ATOMS: atom_id res chain seq x y z
N MET A 1 -12.35 2.25 11.04
CA MET A 1 -11.52 3.20 10.27
C MET A 1 -10.06 2.87 10.56
N ASP A 2 -9.60 1.69 10.17
CA ASP A 2 -8.29 1.12 10.55
C ASP A 2 -7.67 0.30 9.40
N GLY A 3 -7.97 0.68 8.15
CA GLY A 3 -7.64 -0.12 6.97
C GLY A 3 -6.15 -0.14 6.57
N LEU A 4 -5.31 0.63 7.26
CA LEU A 4 -3.88 0.70 7.01
C LEU A 4 -3.12 0.39 8.30
N LYS A 5 -2.67 -0.86 8.46
CA LYS A 5 -2.10 -1.30 9.71
C LYS A 5 -0.70 -0.78 9.92
N ASN A 6 0.20 -0.90 8.93
CA ASN A 6 1.58 -0.40 9.01
C ASN A 6 2.30 -0.34 7.65
N GLN A 7 3.31 0.52 7.54
CA GLN A 7 4.31 0.45 6.47
C GLN A 7 5.25 -0.74 6.71
N VAL A 8 5.50 -1.51 5.66
CA VAL A 8 6.43 -2.63 5.71
C VAL A 8 7.84 -2.09 5.53
N LEU A 9 8.66 -2.11 6.59
CA LEU A 9 10.04 -1.63 6.58
C LEU A 9 11.00 -2.81 6.49
N THR A 10 11.56 -3.01 5.29
CA THR A 10 12.57 -4.02 4.96
C THR A 10 13.61 -3.38 4.06
N GLU A 11 14.79 -3.98 3.91
CA GLU A 11 15.81 -3.46 2.98
C GLU A 11 15.25 -3.30 1.55
N LYS A 12 14.43 -4.26 1.12
CA LYS A 12 13.76 -4.22 -0.19
C LYS A 12 12.79 -3.04 -0.30
N SER A 13 11.94 -2.82 0.70
CA SER A 13 10.96 -1.72 0.64
C SER A 13 11.64 -0.35 0.73
N ILE A 14 12.75 -0.22 1.45
CA ILE A 14 13.57 1.00 1.46
C ILE A 14 14.16 1.29 0.07
N ARG A 15 14.67 0.27 -0.62
CA ARG A 15 15.14 0.41 -2.01
C ARG A 15 14.02 0.80 -2.98
N LEU A 16 12.81 0.27 -2.77
CA LEU A 16 11.63 0.62 -3.57
C LEU A 16 11.13 2.04 -3.28
N LEU A 17 11.27 2.50 -2.03
CA LEU A 17 10.91 3.86 -1.61
C LEU A 17 11.70 4.92 -2.39
N GLN A 18 12.98 4.67 -2.68
CA GLN A 18 13.80 5.54 -3.54
C GLN A 18 13.22 5.70 -4.95
N ASN A 19 12.43 4.73 -5.41
CA ASN A 19 11.71 4.76 -6.69
C ASN A 19 10.24 5.15 -6.53
N ASN A 20 9.87 5.82 -5.43
CA ASN A 20 8.50 6.22 -5.08
C ASN A 20 7.49 5.05 -5.02
N GLN A 21 7.96 3.86 -4.67
CA GLN A 21 7.11 2.70 -4.44
C GLN A 21 7.01 2.41 -2.94
N TYR A 22 5.79 2.44 -2.43
CA TYR A 22 5.48 2.27 -1.02
C TYR A 22 4.87 0.88 -0.79
N THR A 23 5.27 0.22 0.30
CA THR A 23 4.77 -1.11 0.68
C THR A 23 4.02 -1.00 2.00
N LEU A 24 2.78 -1.46 2.02
CA LEU A 24 1.84 -1.27 3.11
C LEU A 24 1.14 -2.60 3.41
N ASP A 25 0.96 -2.90 4.70
CA ASP A 25 0.08 -3.97 5.15
C ASP A 25 -1.34 -3.42 5.30
N VAL A 26 -2.28 -4.11 4.67
CA VAL A 26 -3.69 -3.76 4.56
C VAL A 26 -4.55 -4.94 5.00
N ASP A 27 -5.78 -4.67 5.40
CA ASP A 27 -6.73 -5.75 5.68
C ASP A 27 -7.02 -6.57 4.41
N PRO A 28 -7.03 -7.91 4.50
CA PRO A 28 -7.17 -8.78 3.33
C PRO A 28 -8.55 -8.70 2.65
N GLU A 29 -9.54 -8.11 3.33
CA GLU A 29 -10.91 -7.90 2.84
C GLU A 29 -11.03 -6.69 1.91
N LEU A 30 -10.05 -5.77 1.92
CA LEU A 30 -10.07 -4.56 1.09
C LEU A 30 -9.81 -4.87 -0.38
N THR A 31 -10.53 -4.18 -1.27
CA THR A 31 -10.28 -4.26 -2.71
C THR A 31 -9.20 -3.26 -3.14
N LYS A 32 -8.54 -3.54 -4.27
CA LYS A 32 -7.52 -2.65 -4.87
C LYS A 32 -8.06 -1.25 -5.17
N THR A 33 -9.32 -1.16 -5.59
CA THR A 33 -9.97 0.11 -5.94
C THR A 33 -10.22 0.97 -4.70
N GLU A 34 -10.71 0.36 -3.62
CA GLU A 34 -10.92 1.05 -2.35
C GLU A 34 -9.60 1.56 -1.78
N MET A 35 -8.55 0.72 -1.77
CA MET A 35 -7.21 1.14 -1.35
C MET A 35 -6.67 2.30 -2.17
N LYS A 36 -6.80 2.23 -3.50
CA LYS A 36 -6.34 3.28 -4.39
C LYS A 36 -7.04 4.60 -4.05
N ASN A 37 -8.37 4.60 -3.99
CA ASN A 37 -9.14 5.80 -3.71
C ASN A 37 -8.80 6.38 -2.33
N TRP A 38 -8.64 5.52 -1.33
CA TRP A 38 -8.28 5.96 0.02
C TRP A 38 -6.88 6.61 0.05
N ILE A 39 -5.87 6.00 -0.60
CA ILE A 39 -4.51 6.56 -0.67
C ILE A 39 -4.50 7.89 -1.43
N GLU A 40 -5.21 7.97 -2.56
CA GLU A 40 -5.28 9.21 -3.35
C GLU A 40 -5.94 10.34 -2.57
N LEU A 41 -7.03 10.06 -1.83
CA LEU A 41 -7.74 11.06 -1.03
C LEU A 41 -6.99 11.48 0.24
N PHE A 42 -6.39 10.53 0.95
CA PHE A 42 -5.76 10.82 2.25
C PHE A 42 -4.42 11.55 2.10
N PHE A 43 -3.64 11.18 1.09
CA PHE A 43 -2.31 11.76 0.85
C PHE A 43 -2.29 12.85 -0.22
N ASP A 44 -3.43 13.11 -0.90
CA ASP A 44 -3.54 14.04 -2.03
C ASP A 44 -2.51 13.75 -3.15
N VAL A 45 -2.40 12.47 -3.51
CA VAL A 45 -1.46 11.98 -4.53
C VAL A 45 -2.20 11.23 -5.64
N LYS A 46 -1.53 11.05 -6.79
CA LYS A 46 -2.03 10.22 -7.88
C LYS A 46 -1.30 8.88 -7.93
N VAL A 47 -2.02 7.78 -7.74
CA VAL A 47 -1.46 6.43 -7.76
C VAL A 47 -1.34 5.93 -9.19
N LYS A 48 -0.11 5.66 -9.65
CA LYS A 48 0.16 5.14 -11.00
C LYS A 48 -0.28 3.69 -11.18
N GLY A 49 -0.16 2.88 -10.13
CA GLY A 49 -0.53 1.47 -10.16
C GLY A 49 -0.46 0.86 -8.76
N ILE A 50 -1.24 -0.20 -8.53
CA ILE A 50 -1.29 -0.90 -7.25
C ILE A 50 -1.08 -2.40 -7.46
N ASN A 51 -0.16 -2.97 -6.68
CA ASN A 51 0.10 -4.40 -6.63
C ASN A 51 -0.28 -4.91 -5.24
N SER A 52 -0.87 -6.09 -5.18
CA SER A 52 -1.27 -6.73 -3.92
C SER A 52 -0.77 -8.15 -3.89
N HIS A 53 -0.35 -8.60 -2.71
CA HIS A 53 0.03 -9.98 -2.45
C HIS A 53 -0.63 -10.42 -1.15
N ARG A 54 -1.22 -11.62 -1.14
CA ARG A 54 -1.70 -12.25 0.09
C ARG A 54 -0.63 -13.22 0.55
N LEU A 55 -0.18 -13.04 1.79
CA LEU A 55 0.79 -13.95 2.39
C LEU A 55 0.19 -15.37 2.43
N PRO A 56 1.01 -16.41 2.17
CA PRO A 56 0.57 -17.79 2.36
C PRO A 56 0.28 -18.04 3.85
N SER A 57 -0.75 -18.84 4.10
CA SER A 57 -1.11 -19.36 5.42
C SER A 57 -0.06 -20.32 5.97
#